data_AF-A0A522V3B8-F1
#
_entry.id   AF-A0A522V3B8-F1
#
_cell.length_a   1.000
_cell.length_b   1.000
_cell.length_c   1.000
_cell.angle_alpha   90.00
_cell.angle_beta   90.00
_cell.angle_gamma   90.00
#
_symmetry.space_group_name_H-M   'P 1'
#
loop_
_entity.id
_entity.type
_entity.pdbx_description
1 polymer ?
#
loop_
_entity_poly.entity_id
_entity_poly.type
_entity_poly.pdbx_seq_one_letter_code
_entity_poly.pdbx_strand_id
1 'polypeptide(L)'
;TMVQLELSKWLNREVGEDKSDQVIAFTETCIVADLDTAIALSAAVLCARHKLTTADAIVYATALAHGADLLTCDRHFEGLPNVRLVPKSAN
;
A
#
# COMPACT_ATOMS: atom_id res chain seq x y z
N THR A 1 -3.75 4.42 6.40
CA THR A 1 -4.19 5.48 5.46
C THR A 1 -3.30 5.63 4.22
N MET A 2 -2.02 5.24 4.20
CA MET A 2 -1.14 5.44 3.02
C MET A 2 -1.72 4.85 1.70
N VAL A 3 -2.35 3.68 1.76
CA VAL A 3 -3.02 3.08 0.59
C VAL A 3 -4.14 3.96 0.06
N GLN A 4 -4.96 4.56 0.94
CA GLN A 4 -6.06 5.44 0.53
C GLN A 4 -5.54 6.72 -0.15
N LEU A 5 -4.40 7.25 0.31
CA LEU A 5 -3.74 8.40 -0.31
C LEU A 5 -3.31 8.08 -1.75
N GLU A 6 -2.58 6.98 -1.97
CA GLU A 6 -2.13 6.60 -3.31
C GLU A 6 -3.30 6.19 -4.21
N LEU A 7 -4.28 5.50 -3.67
CA LEU A 7 -5.49 5.10 -4.40
C LEU A 7 -6.31 6.32 -4.83
N SER A 8 -6.53 7.30 -3.96
CA SER A 8 -7.27 8.53 -4.31
C SER A 8 -6.56 9.34 -5.39
N LYS A 9 -5.22 9.51 -5.30
CA LYS A 9 -4.42 10.17 -6.35
C LYS A 9 -4.59 9.48 -7.71
N TRP A 10 -4.57 8.14 -7.72
CA TRP A 10 -4.75 7.37 -8.94
C TRP A 10 -6.19 7.49 -9.47
N LEU A 11 -7.21 7.31 -8.63
CA LEU A 11 -8.62 7.38 -9.02
C LEU A 11 -9.00 8.76 -9.57
N ASN A 12 -8.55 9.83 -8.93
CA ASN A 12 -8.79 11.19 -9.40
C ASN A 12 -8.20 11.44 -10.78
N ARG A 13 -7.05 10.82 -11.09
CA ARG A 13 -6.40 10.97 -12.40
C ARG A 13 -7.07 10.13 -13.49
N GLU A 14 -7.44 8.88 -13.19
CA GLU A 14 -7.91 7.94 -14.22
C GLU A 14 -9.44 7.91 -14.38
N VAL A 15 -10.19 8.26 -13.33
CA VAL A 15 -11.63 7.96 -13.25
C VAL A 15 -12.49 9.17 -12.84
N GLY A 16 -11.89 10.16 -12.18
CA GLY A 16 -12.55 11.39 -11.73
C GLY A 16 -13.03 11.35 -10.27
N GLU A 17 -13.35 12.54 -9.74
CA GLU A 17 -13.61 12.80 -8.31
C GLU A 17 -14.81 12.00 -7.75
N ASP A 18 -15.97 12.05 -8.41
CA ASP A 18 -17.20 11.37 -7.94
C ASP A 18 -17.01 9.86 -7.70
N LYS A 19 -16.20 9.20 -8.54
CA LYS A 19 -15.90 7.77 -8.39
C LYS A 19 -14.78 7.52 -7.39
N SER A 20 -13.84 8.45 -7.24
CA SER A 20 -12.82 8.38 -6.19
C SER A 20 -13.47 8.30 -4.81
N ASP A 21 -14.42 9.19 -4.52
CA ASP A 21 -15.07 9.27 -3.21
C ASP A 21 -15.81 7.99 -2.84
N GLN A 22 -16.52 7.37 -3.80
CA GLN A 22 -17.23 6.11 -3.57
C GLN A 22 -16.27 4.97 -3.21
N VAL A 23 -15.13 4.88 -3.90
CA VAL A 23 -14.14 3.84 -3.62
C VAL A 23 -13.44 4.09 -2.29
N ILE A 24 -13.08 5.33 -1.96
CA ILE A 24 -12.47 5.67 -0.68
C ILE A 24 -13.45 5.37 0.47
N ALA A 25 -14.73 5.73 0.36
CA ALA A 25 -15.74 5.39 1.35
C ALA A 25 -15.86 3.87 1.56
N PHE A 26 -15.71 3.06 0.50
CA PHE A 26 -15.67 1.60 0.64
C PHE A 26 -14.44 1.13 1.44
N THR A 27 -13.27 1.74 1.25
CA THR A 27 -12.06 1.37 2.02
C THR A 27 -12.18 1.66 3.52
N GLU A 28 -13.04 2.59 3.95
CA GLU A 28 -13.32 2.88 5.37
C GLU A 28 -14.11 1.75 6.06
N THR A 29 -14.66 0.80 5.31
CA THR A 29 -15.25 -0.42 5.88
C THR A 29 -14.20 -1.45 6.31
N CYS A 30 -12.94 -1.28 5.87
CA CYS A 30 -11.80 -2.10 6.27
C CYS A 30 -11.14 -1.55 7.55
N ILE A 31 -10.15 -2.29 8.05
CA ILE A 31 -9.27 -1.77 9.11
C ILE A 31 -8.29 -0.79 8.47
N VAL A 32 -8.47 0.50 8.78
CA VAL A 32 -7.53 1.56 8.38
C VAL A 32 -6.43 1.67 9.43
N ALA A 33 -5.23 1.22 9.09
CA ALA A 33 -4.06 1.36 9.98
C ALA A 33 -3.48 2.79 9.92
N ASP A 34 -3.21 3.36 11.09
CA ASP A 34 -2.56 4.66 11.24
C ASP A 34 -1.06 4.57 10.94
N LEU A 35 -0.47 5.67 10.46
CA LEU A 35 0.98 5.80 10.34
C LEU A 35 1.54 6.39 11.63
N ASP A 36 2.05 5.53 12.50
CA ASP A 36 2.75 5.95 13.71
C ASP A 36 4.28 6.03 13.51
N THR A 37 4.99 6.49 14.55
CA THR A 37 6.45 6.63 14.51
C THR A 37 7.16 5.28 14.31
N ALA A 38 6.65 4.19 14.87
CA ALA A 38 7.29 2.88 14.76
C ALA A 38 7.23 2.36 13.32
N ILE A 39 6.06 2.46 12.68
CA ILE A 39 5.86 2.13 11.26
C ILE A 39 6.73 3.04 10.39
N ALA A 40 6.77 4.35 10.66
CA ALA A 40 7.57 5.29 9.87
C ALA A 40 9.07 4.98 9.90
N LEU A 41 9.63 4.68 11.08
CA LEU A 41 11.04 4.31 11.22
C LEU A 41 11.34 2.94 10.57
N SER A 42 10.45 1.96 10.73
CA SER A 42 10.55 0.68 10.04
C SER A 42 10.55 0.84 8.52
N ALA A 43 9.63 1.66 8.00
CA ALA A 43 9.54 1.99 6.58
C ALA A 43 10.84 2.64 6.06
N ALA A 44 11.46 3.55 6.81
CA ALA A 44 12.73 4.15 6.40
C ALA A 44 13.85 3.10 6.21
N VAL A 45 13.92 2.10 7.12
CA VAL A 45 14.88 0.99 7.00
C VAL A 45 14.56 0.11 5.79
N LEU A 46 13.28 -0.23 5.58
CA LEU A 46 12.84 -1.07 4.46
C LEU A 46 13.02 -0.36 3.11
N CYS A 47 12.75 0.94 3.05
CA CYS A 47 12.99 1.81 1.90
C CYS A 47 14.46 1.71 1.45
N ALA A 48 15.40 1.93 2.37
CA ALA A 48 16.83 1.86 2.06
C ALA A 48 17.27 0.42 1.69
N ARG A 49 16.80 -0.59 2.44
CA ARG A 49 17.21 -1.99 2.26
C ARG A 49 16.71 -2.59 0.95
N HIS A 50 15.45 -2.34 0.60
CA HIS A 50 14.78 -2.96 -0.54
C HIS A 50 14.63 -2.00 -1.73
N LYS A 51 15.16 -0.76 -1.61
CA LYS A 51 15.07 0.30 -2.64
C LYS A 51 13.61 0.61 -3.03
N LEU A 52 12.70 0.50 -2.07
CA LEU A 52 11.29 0.81 -2.26
C LEU A 52 11.08 2.32 -2.30
N THR A 53 10.01 2.77 -2.95
CA THR A 53 9.56 4.15 -2.76
C THR A 53 9.08 4.37 -1.33
N THR A 54 8.98 5.62 -0.87
CA THR A 54 8.50 5.93 0.48
C THR A 54 7.10 5.36 0.72
N ALA A 55 6.19 5.45 -0.26
CA ALA A 55 4.83 4.93 -0.15
C ALA A 55 4.84 3.39 -0.02
N ASP A 56 5.57 2.71 -0.91
CA ASP A 56 5.72 1.25 -0.91
C ASP A 56 6.31 0.74 0.40
N ALA A 57 7.34 1.42 0.90
CA ALA A 57 7.99 1.06 2.16
C ALA A 57 7.05 1.24 3.36
N ILE A 58 6.23 2.30 3.38
CA ILE A 58 5.24 2.51 4.44
C ILE A 58 4.15 1.44 4.38
N VAL A 59 3.59 1.16 3.20
CA VAL A 59 2.56 0.12 3.03
C VAL A 59 3.08 -1.25 3.49
N TYR A 60 4.31 -1.59 3.13
CA TYR A 60 4.91 -2.86 3.54
C TYR A 60 5.25 -2.89 5.03
N ALA A 61 5.80 -1.82 5.59
CA ALA A 61 6.06 -1.72 7.03
C ALA A 61 4.76 -1.88 7.85
N THR A 62 3.67 -1.26 7.39
CA THR A 62 2.35 -1.41 8.01
C THR A 62 1.87 -2.86 7.95
N ALA A 63 1.97 -3.53 6.80
CA ALA A 63 1.58 -4.94 6.69
C ALA A 63 2.34 -5.82 7.70
N LEU A 64 3.66 -5.65 7.80
CA LEU A 64 4.50 -6.38 8.75
C LEU A 64 4.14 -6.07 10.21
N ALA A 65 3.91 -4.79 10.55
CA ALA A 65 3.55 -4.38 11.91
C ALA A 65 2.23 -4.99 12.40
N HIS A 66 1.30 -5.26 11.48
CA HIS A 66 0.02 -5.89 11.78
C HIS A 66 0.03 -7.42 11.56
N GLY A 67 1.17 -8.01 11.22
CA GLY A 67 1.26 -9.45 10.90
C GLY A 67 0.41 -9.87 9.70
N ALA A 68 0.16 -8.94 8.78
CA ALA A 68 -0.66 -9.14 7.59
C ALA A 68 0.21 -9.44 6.37
N ASP A 69 -0.40 -10.10 5.37
CA ASP A 69 0.23 -10.26 4.06
C ASP A 69 0.00 -9.01 3.20
N LEU A 70 1.05 -8.52 2.54
CA LEU A 70 0.95 -7.50 1.50
C LEU A 70 0.50 -8.14 0.18
N LEU A 71 -0.74 -7.89 -0.20
CA LEU A 71 -1.26 -8.25 -1.53
C LEU A 71 -0.87 -7.17 -2.54
N THR A 72 -0.16 -7.56 -3.61
CA THR A 72 0.29 -6.60 -4.62
C THR A 72 0.41 -7.25 -6.00
N CYS A 73 0.35 -6.43 -7.05
CA CYS A 73 0.70 -6.84 -8.42
C CYS A 73 2.09 -6.36 -8.85
N ASP A 74 2.79 -5.62 -7.98
CA ASP A 74 4.12 -5.10 -8.29
C ASP A 74 5.20 -6.12 -7.95
N ARG A 75 5.96 -6.51 -8.97
CA ARG A 75 7.08 -7.45 -8.85
C ARG A 75 8.25 -6.91 -8.04
N HIS A 76 8.32 -5.62 -7.76
CA HIS A 76 9.32 -5.06 -6.85
C HIS A 76 9.28 -5.68 -5.44
N PHE A 77 8.14 -6.27 -5.04
CA PHE A 77 7.99 -6.98 -3.77
C PHE A 77 8.24 -8.49 -3.86
N GLU A 78 8.58 -9.01 -5.04
CA GLU A 78 8.79 -10.45 -5.26
C GLU A 78 9.90 -11.00 -4.35
N GLY A 79 9.59 -12.07 -3.63
CA GLY A 79 10.53 -12.72 -2.70
C GLY A 79 10.67 -12.05 -1.32
N LEU A 80 9.94 -10.97 -1.04
CA LEU A 80 9.90 -10.39 0.29
C LEU A 80 8.97 -11.20 1.23
N PRO A 81 9.29 -11.27 2.54
CA PRO A 81 8.44 -11.92 3.53
C PRO A 81 7.01 -11.39 3.52
N ASN A 82 6.02 -12.27 3.74
CA ASN A 82 4.61 -11.87 3.85
C ASN A 82 4.08 -11.09 2.63
N VAL A 83 4.61 -11.35 1.43
CA VAL A 83 4.08 -10.79 0.19
C VAL A 83 3.30 -11.85 -0.59
N ARG A 84 2.07 -11.51 -0.98
CA ARG A 84 1.28 -12.25 -1.97
C ARG A 84 1.27 -11.48 -3.27
N LEU A 85 2.16 -11.88 -4.18
CA LEU A 85 2.20 -11.33 -5.53
C LEU A 85 1.10 -11.96 -6.39
N VAL A 86 0.19 -11.13 -6.90
CA VAL A 86 -0.81 -11.51 -7.90
C VAL A 86 -0.33 -10.98 -9.25
N PRO A 87 0.01 -11.85 -10.22
CA PRO A 87 0.42 -11.38 -11.53
C PRO A 87 -0.72 -10.61 -12.19
N LYS A 88 -0.39 -9.47 -12.80
CA LYS A 88 -1.36 -8.72 -13.58
C LYS A 88 -1.82 -9.58 -14.75
N SER A 89 -3.10 -9.93 -14.81
CA SER A 89 -3.67 -10.60 -15.97
C SER A 89 -3.43 -9.70 -17.19
N ALA A 90 -2.84 -10.28 -18.23
CA ALA A 90 -2.75 -9.62 -19.53
C ALA A 90 -4.17 -9.50 -20.08
N ASN A 91 -4.72 -8.29 -20.05
CA ASN A 91 -5.90 -7.91 -20.84
C ASN A 91 -5.43 -7.26 -22.14
#